data_AF-A0A376W0I7-F1
#
_entry.id   AF-A0A376W0I7-F1
#
_cell.length_a   1.000
_cell.length_b   1.000
_cell.length_c   1.000
_cell.angle_alpha   90.00
_cell.angle_beta   90.00
_cell.angle_gamma   90.00
#
_symmetry.space_group_name_H-M   'P 1'
#
loop_
_entity.id
_entity.type
_entity.pdbx_description
1 polymer ?
#
loop_
_entity_poly.entity_id
_entity_poly.type
_entity_poly.pdbx_seq_one_letter_code
_entity_poly.pdbx_strand_id
1 'polypeptide(L)'
;MHALSLNIFKDEGREAFLKLMETTDIFIEASKGPAFARRGITDEVLWQHNPKLVIAHLSGFGQYGTEEYTNLPAYNTIAQAFSGYLIQKVMLTSQCLPSRIPRLLFWPDCHHGGAGSTA
;
A
#
# COMPACT_ATOMS: atom_id res chain seq x y z
N MET A 1 -3.75 -2.84 -20.34
CA MET A 1 -3.93 -3.11 -18.89
C MET A 1 -4.63 -4.43 -18.77
N HIS A 2 -4.01 -5.41 -18.10
CA HIS A 2 -4.61 -6.72 -17.87
C HIS A 2 -5.06 -6.80 -16.41
N ALA A 3 -6.20 -7.42 -16.17
CA ALA A 3 -6.71 -7.70 -14.83
C ALA A 3 -7.14 -9.15 -14.78
N LEU A 4 -6.78 -9.83 -13.70
CA LEU A 4 -7.14 -11.21 -13.42
C LEU A 4 -7.70 -11.26 -12.01
N SER A 5 -8.88 -11.87 -11.86
CA SER A 5 -9.43 -12.17 -10.54
C SER A 5 -8.98 -13.58 -10.15
N LEU A 6 -8.24 -13.68 -9.05
CA LEU A 6 -7.70 -14.94 -8.57
C LEU A 6 -7.77 -15.00 -7.05
N ASN A 7 -8.31 -16.11 -6.51
CA ASN A 7 -8.24 -16.39 -5.09
C ASN A 7 -7.00 -17.26 -4.81
N ILE A 8 -5.89 -16.60 -4.48
CA ILE A 8 -4.59 -17.26 -4.26
C ILE A 8 -4.50 -18.08 -2.97
N PHE A 9 -5.57 -18.11 -2.14
CA PHE A 9 -5.60 -18.81 -0.86
C PHE A 9 -6.37 -20.13 -0.91
N LYS A 10 -6.93 -20.48 -2.07
CA LYS A 10 -7.42 -21.84 -2.36
C LYS A 10 -6.36 -22.61 -3.11
N ASP A 11 -6.37 -23.94 -3.01
CA ASP A 11 -5.35 -24.80 -3.61
C ASP A 11 -5.22 -24.58 -5.12
N GLU A 12 -6.34 -24.53 -5.86
CA GLU A 12 -6.30 -24.33 -7.31
C GLU A 12 -5.79 -22.93 -7.69
N GLY A 13 -6.19 -21.91 -6.92
CA GLY A 13 -5.76 -20.54 -7.16
C GLY A 13 -4.30 -20.30 -6.76
N ARG A 14 -3.82 -21.01 -5.76
CA ARG A 14 -2.41 -21.00 -5.34
C ARG A 14 -1.52 -21.62 -6.41
N GLU A 15 -1.92 -22.75 -7.00
CA GLU A 15 -1.17 -23.36 -8.09
C GLU A 15 -1.07 -22.43 -9.30
N ALA A 16 -2.19 -21.81 -9.70
CA ALA A 16 -2.21 -20.83 -10.78
C ALA A 16 -1.33 -19.60 -10.46
N PHE A 17 -1.34 -19.13 -9.21
CA PHE A 17 -0.48 -18.04 -8.78
C PHE A 17 1.01 -18.39 -8.86
N LEU A 18 1.41 -19.57 -8.37
CA LEU A 18 2.81 -20.00 -8.44
C LEU A 18 3.29 -20.17 -9.88
N LYS A 19 2.44 -20.70 -10.78
CA LYS A 19 2.72 -20.75 -12.23
C LYS A 19 2.96 -19.37 -12.84
N LEU A 20 2.25 -18.34 -12.38
CA LEU A 20 2.50 -16.97 -12.82
C LEU A 20 3.85 -16.45 -12.30
N MET A 21 4.24 -16.81 -11.08
CA MET A 21 5.50 -16.38 -10.47
C MET A 21 6.74 -16.93 -11.18
N GLU A 22 6.64 -18.10 -11.82
CA GLU A 22 7.72 -18.70 -12.63
C GLU A 22 8.19 -17.78 -13.77
N THR A 23 7.28 -16.97 -14.33
CA THR A 23 7.59 -16.03 -15.43
C THR A 23 7.59 -14.57 -15.02
N THR A 24 7.40 -14.28 -13.73
CA THR A 24 7.30 -12.90 -13.22
C THR A 24 8.68 -12.38 -12.83
N ASP A 25 9.04 -11.18 -13.28
CA ASP A 25 10.29 -10.53 -12.86
C ASP A 25 10.16 -9.87 -11.48
N ILE A 26 9.02 -9.20 -11.23
CA ILE A 26 8.77 -8.42 -10.01
C ILE A 26 7.39 -8.73 -9.46
N PHE A 27 7.34 -9.18 -8.20
CA PHE A 27 6.11 -9.33 -7.44
C PHE A 27 6.01 -8.23 -6.38
N ILE A 28 4.91 -7.49 -6.39
CA ILE A 28 4.63 -6.41 -5.43
C ILE A 28 3.35 -6.76 -4.67
N GLU A 29 3.42 -6.71 -3.35
CA GLU A 29 2.27 -6.94 -2.48
C GLU A 29 2.13 -5.77 -1.47
N ALA A 30 0.89 -5.44 -1.10
CA ALA A 30 0.58 -4.33 -0.19
C ALA A 30 -0.30 -4.76 1.00
N SER A 31 0.17 -5.76 1.74
CA SER A 31 -0.53 -6.39 2.87
C SER A 31 0.10 -6.02 4.21
N LYS A 32 -0.55 -6.45 5.30
CA LYS A 32 0.09 -6.44 6.63
C LYS A 32 1.32 -7.33 6.59
N GLY A 33 2.38 -7.00 7.33
CA GLY A 33 3.69 -7.64 7.22
C GLY A 33 3.61 -9.17 7.09
N PRO A 34 3.22 -9.91 8.14
CA PRO A 34 3.28 -11.36 8.11
C PRO A 34 2.08 -12.02 7.40
N ALA A 35 1.26 -11.28 6.64
CA ALA A 35 0.00 -11.82 6.11
C ALA A 35 0.20 -12.94 5.09
N PHE A 36 1.15 -12.79 4.17
CA PHE A 36 1.46 -13.79 3.15
C PHE A 36 2.10 -15.03 3.78
N ALA A 37 3.11 -14.83 4.62
CA ALA A 37 3.80 -15.90 5.34
C ALA A 37 2.82 -16.73 6.21
N ARG A 38 1.88 -16.08 6.94
CA ARG A 38 0.83 -16.78 7.70
C ARG A 38 -0.11 -17.63 6.86
N ARG A 39 -0.24 -17.31 5.58
CA ARG A 39 -1.06 -18.07 4.62
C ARG A 39 -0.23 -19.08 3.82
N GLY A 40 1.01 -19.31 4.25
CA GLY A 40 1.93 -20.30 3.67
C GLY A 40 2.58 -19.87 2.37
N ILE A 41 2.46 -18.60 1.98
CA ILE A 41 3.16 -18.02 0.83
C ILE A 41 4.35 -17.24 1.38
N THR A 42 5.50 -17.90 1.50
CA THR A 42 6.73 -17.28 1.98
C THR A 42 7.65 -16.98 0.81
N ASP A 43 8.63 -16.10 1.03
CA ASP A 43 9.59 -15.69 0.00
C ASP A 43 10.41 -16.89 -0.48
N GLU A 44 10.71 -17.83 0.41
CA GLU A 44 11.42 -19.07 0.07
C GLU A 44 10.63 -19.93 -0.91
N VAL A 45 9.30 -20.05 -0.71
CA VAL A 45 8.43 -20.78 -1.64
C VAL A 45 8.44 -20.09 -3.00
N LEU A 46 8.36 -18.76 -3.04
CA LEU A 46 8.37 -18.02 -4.31
C LEU A 46 9.72 -18.16 -5.03
N TRP A 47 10.83 -18.09 -4.31
CA TRP A 47 12.17 -18.27 -4.88
C TRP A 47 12.49 -19.71 -5.29
N GLN A 48 11.83 -20.72 -4.71
CA GLN A 48 11.91 -22.09 -5.21
C GLN A 48 11.34 -22.22 -6.64
N HIS A 49 10.28 -21.48 -6.96
CA HIS A 49 9.71 -21.44 -8.30
C HIS A 49 10.49 -20.52 -9.24
N ASN A 50 10.97 -19.37 -8.73
CA ASN A 50 11.73 -18.43 -9.52
C ASN A 50 12.85 -17.75 -8.71
N PRO A 51 14.10 -18.25 -8.80
CA PRO A 51 15.25 -17.68 -8.08
C PRO A 51 15.64 -16.26 -8.51
N LYS A 52 15.12 -15.77 -9.65
CA LYS A 52 15.38 -14.42 -10.16
C LYS A 52 14.31 -13.41 -9.74
N LEU A 53 13.23 -13.86 -9.09
CA LEU A 53 12.10 -13.03 -8.70
C LEU A 53 12.52 -11.96 -7.68
N VAL A 54 12.21 -10.72 -7.99
CA VAL A 54 12.30 -9.61 -7.03
C VAL A 54 10.96 -9.48 -6.30
N ILE A 55 10.99 -9.56 -4.98
CA ILE A 55 9.80 -9.48 -4.12
C ILE A 55 9.83 -8.14 -3.37
N ALA A 56 8.75 -7.37 -3.49
CA ALA A 56 8.59 -6.09 -2.81
C ALA A 56 7.35 -6.12 -1.89
N HIS A 57 7.62 -6.01 -0.58
CA HIS A 57 6.60 -5.94 0.46
C HIS A 57 6.31 -4.49 0.86
N LEU A 58 5.11 -4.01 0.58
CA LEU A 58 4.64 -2.70 1.00
C LEU A 58 3.69 -2.82 2.19
N SER A 59 4.25 -2.74 3.40
CA SER A 59 3.48 -2.80 4.64
C SER A 59 3.60 -1.49 5.42
N GLY A 60 2.55 -1.18 6.18
CA GLY A 60 2.45 0.09 6.92
C GLY A 60 3.52 0.30 7.99
N PHE A 61 3.76 -0.74 8.79
CA PHE A 61 4.72 -0.73 9.90
C PHE A 61 5.95 -1.61 9.63
N GLY A 62 6.11 -2.10 8.39
CA GLY A 62 7.20 -2.99 8.00
C GLY A 62 6.89 -4.48 8.19
N GLN A 63 7.77 -5.30 7.57
CA GLN A 63 7.79 -6.76 7.72
C GLN A 63 8.44 -7.20 9.04
N TYR A 64 9.34 -6.38 9.56
CA TYR A 64 10.14 -6.66 10.75
C TYR A 64 9.93 -5.56 11.80
N GLY A 65 9.95 -5.95 13.08
CA GLY A 65 9.71 -5.05 14.20
C GLY A 65 8.99 -5.74 15.35
N THR A 66 8.37 -4.97 16.24
CA THR A 66 7.54 -5.55 17.30
C THR A 66 6.24 -6.09 16.73
N GLU A 67 5.80 -7.25 17.22
CA GLU A 67 4.58 -7.92 16.76
C GLU A 67 3.32 -7.06 16.93
N GLU A 68 3.34 -6.17 17.93
CA GLU A 68 2.29 -5.19 18.17
C GLU A 68 2.08 -4.25 16.97
N TYR A 69 3.13 -3.86 16.25
CA TYR A 69 3.02 -2.93 15.12
C TYR A 69 2.90 -3.65 13.76
N THR A 70 3.67 -4.71 13.51
CA THR A 70 3.73 -5.35 12.19
C THR A 70 2.41 -6.01 11.76
N ASN A 71 1.53 -6.30 12.73
CA ASN A 71 0.20 -6.86 12.50
C ASN A 71 -0.91 -5.81 12.30
N LEU A 72 -0.62 -4.53 12.49
CA LEU A 72 -1.59 -3.47 12.35
C LEU A 72 -1.76 -3.07 10.87
N PRO A 73 -3.01 -2.82 10.43
CA PRO A 73 -3.21 -2.13 9.16
C PRO A 73 -2.78 -0.67 9.31
N ALA A 74 -2.12 -0.14 8.29
CA ALA A 74 -1.90 1.29 8.16
C ALA A 74 -2.49 1.79 6.86
N TYR A 75 -3.13 2.94 6.94
CA TYR A 75 -3.56 3.73 5.80
C TYR A 75 -2.92 5.11 5.92
N ASN A 76 -3.04 5.91 4.85
CA ASN A 76 -2.39 7.22 4.73
C ASN A 76 -2.46 8.08 6.01
N THR A 77 -3.65 8.26 6.60
CA THR A 77 -3.80 9.10 7.80
C THR A 77 -3.09 8.53 9.04
N ILE A 78 -3.07 7.21 9.20
CA ILE A 78 -2.37 6.54 10.30
C ILE A 78 -0.86 6.75 10.13
N ALA A 79 -0.33 6.55 8.93
CA ALA A 79 1.08 6.79 8.63
C ALA A 79 1.48 8.26 8.84
N GLN A 80 0.64 9.21 8.43
CA GLN A 80 0.85 10.64 8.65
C GLN A 80 0.81 11.03 10.14
N ALA A 81 -0.08 10.43 10.92
CA ALA A 81 -0.15 10.67 12.36
C ALA A 81 1.09 10.09 13.06
N PHE A 82 1.44 8.84 12.75
CA PHE A 82 2.52 8.10 13.41
C PHE A 82 3.90 8.68 13.11
N SER A 83 4.13 9.18 11.89
CA SER A 83 5.37 9.85 11.50
C SER A 83 5.55 11.26 12.09
N GLY A 84 4.55 11.79 12.81
CA GLY A 84 4.55 13.18 13.27
C GLY A 84 4.29 14.20 12.16
N TYR A 85 3.96 13.77 10.95
CA TYR A 85 3.69 14.66 9.82
C TYR A 85 2.46 15.54 10.07
N LEU A 86 1.42 15.00 10.73
CA LEU A 86 0.24 15.78 11.08
C LEU A 86 0.55 16.91 12.06
N ILE A 87 1.42 16.72 13.06
CA ILE A 87 1.76 17.77 14.02
C ILE A 87 2.65 18.86 13.39
N GLN A 88 3.56 18.49 12.48
CA GLN A 88 4.34 19.47 11.71
C GLN A 88 3.44 20.36 10.84
N LYS A 89 2.43 19.79 10.20
CA LYS A 89 1.46 20.56 9.41
C LYS A 89 0.68 21.56 10.25
N VAL A 90 0.29 21.20 11.47
CA VAL A 90 -0.45 22.10 12.37
C VAL A 90 0.40 23.31 12.79
N MET A 91 1.71 23.15 12.96
CA MET A 91 2.59 24.28 13.31
C MET A 91 2.69 25.32 12.18
N LEU A 92 2.65 24.90 10.91
CA LEU A 92 2.62 25.81 9.75
C LEU A 92 1.25 26.43 9.50
N THR A 93 0.15 25.78 9.94
CA THR A 93 -1.20 26.34 9.85
C THR A 93 -1.63 27.15 11.07
N SER A 94 -0.77 27.32 12.08
CA SER A 94 -0.97 28.25 13.20
C SER A 94 -1.26 29.69 12.76
N GLN A 95 -1.00 30.03 11.50
CA GLN A 95 -1.28 31.34 10.93
C GLN A 95 -2.67 31.46 10.28
N CYS A 96 -3.44 30.37 10.13
CA CYS A 96 -4.81 30.40 9.64
C CYS A 96 -5.57 29.13 10.06
N LEU A 97 -6.23 29.17 11.22
CA LEU A 97 -7.51 28.47 11.37
C LEU A 97 -8.62 29.48 11.09
N PRO A 98 -9.35 29.29 9.98
CA PRO A 98 -10.78 29.13 10.16
C PRO A 98 -11.28 27.88 9.42
N SER A 99 -12.02 27.05 10.18
CA SER A 99 -13.08 26.14 9.73
C SER A 99 -13.01 25.56 8.30
N ARG A 100 -12.89 24.23 8.24
CA ARG A 100 -13.07 23.28 7.11
C ARG A 100 -11.74 22.68 6.68
N ILE A 101 -11.60 21.38 6.93
CA ILE A 101 -10.66 20.51 6.23
C ILE A 101 -11.34 20.11 4.92
N PRO A 102 -10.92 20.57 3.72
CA PRO A 102 -11.36 19.96 2.49
C PRO A 102 -10.29 18.98 1.98
N ARG A 103 -10.72 17.72 1.85
CA ARG A 103 -10.53 16.85 0.68
C ARG A 103 -9.08 16.58 0.19
N LEU A 104 -8.67 15.32 0.39
CA LEU A 104 -7.68 14.54 -0.39
C LEU A 104 -6.44 15.30 -0.93
N LEU A 105 -5.35 15.30 -0.18
CA LEU A 105 -4.01 15.71 -0.64
C LEU A 105 -3.22 14.53 -1.25
N PHE A 106 -3.83 13.76 -2.16
CA PHE A 106 -3.11 12.80 -3.02
C PHE A 106 -3.90 12.46 -4.30
N TRP A 107 -4.34 13.47 -5.04
CA TRP A 107 -4.71 13.29 -6.44
C TRP A 107 -4.06 14.42 -7.25
N PRO A 108 -3.29 14.13 -8.30
CA PRO A 108 -2.66 15.17 -9.10
C PRO A 108 -3.76 15.99 -9.80
N ASP A 109 -3.63 17.31 -9.72
CA ASP A 109 -4.60 18.30 -10.16
C ASP A 109 -5.18 18.02 -11.55
N CYS A 110 -6.46 17.63 -11.59
CA CYS A 110 -7.31 17.84 -12.76
C CYS A 110 -8.00 19.20 -12.63
N HIS A 111 -7.86 20.01 -13.69
CA HIS A 111 -8.55 21.25 -14.03
C HIS A 111 -7.97 22.58 -13.52
N HIS A 112 -7.11 23.16 -14.37
CA HIS A 112 -7.09 24.60 -14.60
C HIS A 112 -8.39 24.99 -15.33
N GLY A 113 -9.44 25.33 -14.59
CA GLY A 113 -10.64 25.99 -15.10
C GLY A 113 -10.67 27.42 -14.58
N GLY A 114 -10.26 28.36 -15.43
CA GLY A 114 -10.25 29.79 -15.12
C GLY A 114 -11.66 30.35 -14.85
N ALA A 115 -11.69 31.36 -13.98
CA ALA A 115 -12.86 32.15 -13.66
C ALA A 115 -13.36 32.98 -14.85
N GLY A 116 -14.69 33.10 -14.97
CA GLY A 116 -15.43 34.12 -15.75
C GLY A 116 -16.90 34.01 -15.37
N SER A 117 -17.40 34.86 -14.47
CA SER A 117 -18.20 36.07 -14.75
C SER A 117 -19.57 35.80 -15.39
N THR A 118 -20.62 35.99 -14.58
CA THR A 118 -21.98 36.51 -14.87
C THR A 118 -22.84 35.90 -15.98
N ALA A 119 -24.10 35.64 -15.59
CA ALA A 119 -25.30 35.20 -16.34
C ALA A 119 -25.49 33.69 -16.46
#